data_AF-A0A820FP25-F1
#
_entry.id   AF-A0A820FP25-F1
#
_cell.length_a   1.000
_cell.length_b   1.000
_cell.length_c   1.000
_cell.angle_alpha   90.00
_cell.angle_beta   90.00
_cell.angle_gamma   90.00
#
_symmetry.space_group_name_H-M   'P 1'
#
loop_
_entity.id
_entity.type
_entity.pdbx_description
1 polymer ?
#
loop_
_entity_poly.entity_id
_entity_poly.type
_entity_poly.pdbx_seq_one_letter_code
_entity_poly.pdbx_strand_id
1 'polypeptide(L)' 'MAIDRITAVEAEIDRLTTEINRRKALYGNDILSDAEYKDWLTDIGLVFVFKIDLQKLNQERDSRLHG' A
#
# COMPACT_ATOMS: atom_id res chain seq x y z
N MET A 1 -9.58 18.56 -12.58
CA MET A 1 -9.97 17.42 -11.73
C MET A 1 -9.43 16.07 -12.20
N ALA A 2 -9.57 15.66 -13.47
CA ALA A 2 -8.99 14.38 -13.94
C ALA A 2 -7.45 14.44 -14.13
N ILE A 3 -6.95 15.52 -14.73
CA ILE A 3 -5.50 15.76 -14.92
C ILE A 3 -4.78 15.89 -13.57
N ASP A 4 -5.33 16.65 -12.63
CA ASP A 4 -4.74 16.83 -11.29
C ASP A 4 -4.58 15.50 -10.53
N ARG A 5 -5.48 14.52 -10.76
CA ARG A 5 -5.40 13.19 -10.14
C ARG A 5 -4.31 12.33 -10.76
N ILE A 6 -4.04 12.46 -12.06
CA ILE A 6 -2.95 11.74 -12.74
C ILE A 6 -1.59 12.28 -12.26
N THR A 7 -1.43 13.61 -12.23
CA THR A 7 -0.18 14.24 -11.75
C THR A 7 0.14 13.87 -10.30
N ALA A 8 -0.88 13.75 -9.44
CA ALA A 8 -0.68 13.30 -8.06
C ALA A 8 -0.19 11.84 -7.98
N VAL A 9 -0.69 10.96 -8.87
CA VAL A 9 -0.25 9.56 -8.93
C VAL A 9 1.19 9.46 -9.44
N GLU A 10 1.54 10.22 -10.47
CA GLU A 10 2.91 10.26 -11.01
C GLU A 10 3.92 10.72 -9.95
N ALA A 11 3.60 11.78 -9.20
CA ALA A 11 4.45 12.27 -8.12
C ALA A 11 4.64 11.23 -6.99
N GLU A 12 3.60 10.45 -6.68
CA GLU A 12 3.69 9.40 -5.66
C GLU A 12 4.56 8.22 -6.13
N ILE A 13 4.47 7.84 -7.41
CA ILE A 13 5.34 6.84 -8.03
C ILE A 13 6.82 7.29 -7.95
N ASP A 14 7.10 8.55 -8.27
CA ASP A 14 8.45 9.10 -8.20
C ASP A 14 9.01 9.13 -6.77
N ARG A 15 8.16 9.50 -5.79
CA ARG A 15 8.51 9.49 -4.36
C ARG A 15 8.88 8.08 -3.89
N LEU A 16 8.05 7.09 -4.21
CA LEU A 16 8.27 5.68 -3.84
C LEU A 16 9.53 5.11 -4.51
N THR A 17 9.74 5.44 -5.79
CA THR A 17 10.93 5.03 -6.53
C THR A 17 12.21 5.61 -5.92
N THR A 18 12.17 6.89 -5.53
CA THR A 18 13.27 7.56 -4.84
C THR A 18 13.61 6.88 -3.52
N GLU A 19 12.60 6.53 -2.73
CA GLU A 19 12.78 5.88 -1.43
C GLU A 19 13.37 4.47 -1.54
N ILE A 20 12.95 3.70 -2.55
CA ILE A 20 13.54 2.39 -2.87
C ILE A 20 15.02 2.52 -3.27
N ASN A 21 15.34 3.47 -4.15
CA ASN A 21 16.72 3.68 -4.59
C ASN A 21 17.60 4.21 -3.45
N ARG A 22 17.07 5.09 -2.59
CA ARG A 22 17.76 5.57 -1.38
C ARG A 22 18.11 4.41 -0.45
N ARG A 23 17.16 3.51 -0.20
CA ARG A 23 17.42 2.31 0.62
C ARG A 23 18.52 1.45 0.00
N LYS A 24 18.44 1.15 -1.30
CA LYS A 24 19.48 0.37 -2.01
C LYS A 24 20.85 1.02 -1.93
N ALA A 25 20.93 2.36 -2.01
CA ALA A 25 22.19 3.08 -1.91
C ALA A 25 22.80 3.05 -0.49
N LEU A 26 21.95 3.14 0.55
CA LEU A 26 22.39 3.17 1.94
C LEU A 26 22.78 1.80 2.49
N TYR A 27 22.02 0.77 2.12
CA TYR A 27 22.17 -0.56 2.70
C TYR A 27 22.72 -1.59 1.71
N GLY A 28 22.88 -1.26 0.42
CA GLY A 28 23.43 -2.19 -0.57
C GLY A 28 22.65 -3.51 -0.65
N ASN A 29 23.35 -4.63 -0.48
CA ASN A 29 22.79 -5.99 -0.40
C ASN A 29 22.52 -6.43 1.04
N ASP A 30 22.46 -5.52 2.02
CA ASP A 30 22.04 -5.89 3.38
C ASP A 30 20.55 -6.23 3.33
N ILE A 31 20.30 -7.55 3.26
CA ILE A 31 18.99 -8.12 2.96
C ILE A 31 18.19 -8.10 4.25
N LEU A 32 17.24 -7.17 4.33
CA LEU A 32 16.06 -7.38 5.16
C LEU A 32 15.51 -8.77 4.87
N SER A 33 15.10 -9.51 5.90
CA SER A 33 14.26 -10.68 5.66
C SER A 33 13.02 -10.28 4.85
N ASP A 34 12.42 -11.22 4.11
CA ASP A 34 11.20 -10.96 3.35
C ASP A 34 10.09 -10.32 4.19
N ALA A 35 10.00 -10.67 5.48
CA ALA A 35 9.04 -10.09 6.41
C ALA A 35 9.35 -8.61 6.70
N GLU A 36 10.58 -8.29 7.06
CA GLU A 36 10.99 -6.90 7.33
C GLU A 36 10.91 -6.05 6.06
N TYR A 37 11.23 -6.63 4.89
CA TYR A 37 11.13 -5.93 3.62
C TYR A 37 9.67 -5.60 3.30
N LYS A 38 8.76 -6.55 3.55
CA LYS A 38 7.33 -6.35 3.38
C LYS A 38 6.76 -5.32 4.35
N ASP A 39 7.17 -5.35 5.62
CA ASP A 39 6.74 -4.36 6.62
C ASP A 39 7.21 -2.95 6.21
N TRP A 40 8.47 -2.81 5.78
CA TRP A 40 8.98 -1.54 5.27
C TRP A 40 8.22 -1.06 4.01
N LEU A 41 7.88 -1.96 3.09
CA LEU A 41 7.08 -1.63 1.90
C LEU A 41 5.65 -1.17 2.27
N THR A 42 5.08 -1.72 3.34
CA THR A 42 3.81 -1.25 3.90
C THR A 42 3.97 0.12 4.56
N ASP A 43 5.05 0.35 5.31
CA ASP A 43 5.33 1.63 5.98
C ASP A 43 5.50 2.79 5.00
N ILE A 44 6.18 2.58 3.86
CA ILE A 44 6.33 3.62 2.83
C ILE A 44 5.06 3.82 1.99
N GLY A 45 4.02 3.01 2.19
CA GLY A 45 2.75 3.08 1.46
C GLY A 45 2.77 2.41 0.08
N LEU A 46 3.78 1.59 -0.24
CA LEU A 46 3.81 0.84 -1.50
C LEU A 46 2.85 -0.36 -1.45
N VAL A 47 2.78 -1.04 -0.30
CA VAL A 47 1.93 -2.22 -0.10
C VAL A 47 0.79 -1.87 0.86
N PHE A 48 -0.42 -1.79 0.32
CA PHE A 48 -1.63 -1.66 1.12
C PHE A 48 -2.13 -3.03 1.55
N VAL A 49 -2.03 -3.31 2.85
CA VAL A 49 -2.70 -4.48 3.45
C VAL A 49 -4.06 -4.04 3.97
N PHE A 50 -5.12 -4.36 3.25
CA PHE A 50 -6.47 -4.21 3.75
C PHE A 50 -6.96 -5.55 4.32
N LYS A 51 -7.43 -5.52 5.57
CA LYS A 51 -8.13 -6.66 6.18
C LYS A 51 -9.62 -6.48 5.91
N ILE A 52 -10.22 -7.40 5.16
CA ILE A 52 -11.68 -7.43 4.98
C ILE A 52 -12.28 -8.20 6.17
N ASP A 53 -13.15 -7.53 6.92
CA ASP A 53 -14.01 -8.20 7.88
C ASP A 53 -15.22 -8.81 7.15
N LEU A 54 -15.13 -10.11 6.86
CA LEU A 54 -16.18 -10.85 6.18
C LEU A 54 -17.47 -10.98 7.01
N GLN A 55 -17.39 -10.93 8.35
CA GLN A 55 -18.58 -10.99 9.20
C GLN A 55 -19.39 -9.71 9.08
N LYS A 56 -18.71 -8.56 9.12
CA LYS A 56 -19.34 -7.26 8.92
C LYS A 56 -19.95 -7.13 7.52
N LEU A 57 -19.24 -7.61 6.49
CA LEU A 57 -19.75 -7.62 5.12
C LEU A 57 -21.04 -8.45 4.99
N ASN A 58 -21.10 -9.61 5.65
CA ASN A 58 -22.28 -10.45 5.66
C ASN A 58 -23.45 -9.82 6.43
N GLN A 59 -23.20 -9.17 7.58
CA GLN A 59 -24.24 -8.44 8.31
C GLN A 59 -24.86 -7.31 7.46
N GLU A 60 -24.05 -6.57 6.71
CA GLU A 60 -24.54 -5.54 5.78
C GLU A 60 -25.37 -6.13 4.64
N ARG A 61 -25.00 -7.32 4.13
CA ARG A 61 -25.78 -8.03 3.11
C ARG A 61 -27.12 -8.52 3.66
N ASP A 62 -27.11 -9.15 4.83
CA ASP A 62 -28.33 -9.74 5.42
C ASP A 62 -29.34 -8.64 5.81
N SER A 63 -28.86 -7.49 6.30
CA SER A 63 -29.68 -6.30 6.56
C SER A 63 -30.38 -5.76 5.30
N ARG A 64 -29.73 -5.83 4.12
CA ARG A 64 -30.32 -5.41 2.84
C ARG A 64 -31.29 -6.43 2.24
N LEU A 65 -31.18 -7.71 2.58
CA LEU A 65 -32.04 -8.78 2.05
C LEU A 65 -33.34 -8.95 2.85
N HIS A 66 -33.36 -8.49 4.10
CA HIS A 66 -34.46 -8.66 5.03
C HIS A 66 -35.09 -7.34 5.50
N GLY A 67 -34.84 -6.25 4.76
CA GLY A 67 -35.50 -4.95 4.88
C GLY A 67 -36.45 -4.69 3.72
#